data_AF-A0A9W7AFF6-F1
#
_entry.id   AF-A0A9W7AFF6-F1
#
_cell.length_a   1.000
_cell.length_b   1.000
_cell.length_c   1.000
_cell.angle_alpha   90.00
_cell.angle_beta   90.00
_cell.angle_gamma   90.00
#
_symmetry.space_group_name_H-M   'P 1'
#
loop_
_entity.id
_entity.type
_entity.pdbx_description
1 polymer ?
#
loop_
_entity_poly.entity_id
_entity_poly.type
_entity_poly.pdbx_seq_one_letter_code
_entity_poly.pdbx_strand_id
1 'polypeptide(L)'
;MSISGALLGPYLDNYHSKFNVLQYHHPVQGPLDLTTALWTPPLFAVAGALIGYLYTIGDDLAEKKAGVTPPPTPTWPFTITSISFFTFQYWLSGFLSSSGVDSSSIFATMSLMALLGFAVFDRTLVGFLTSLATAIGGPLIEIFLLSTFHDYNYNLPDFGDIPAWIIPVYFLGGPANGNLARSGLNYLKGLDESTKVCPACQNSRVSPCTNCDALGYYESYGRSVKCNCCKGSGQIVCRECFESLGIENTPEAVREFMSSRPD
;
A
#
# COMPACT_ATOMS: atom_id res chain seq x y z
N MET A 1 -6.00 1.26 6.20
CA MET A 1 -5.76 -0.17 6.48
C MET A 1 -6.98 -0.83 7.11
N SER A 2 -7.48 -0.35 8.25
CA SER A 2 -8.64 -0.94 8.94
C SER A 2 -9.88 -1.09 8.07
N ILE A 3 -10.24 -0.07 7.31
CA ILE A 3 -11.39 -0.11 6.40
C ILE A 3 -11.19 -1.20 5.33
N SER A 4 -10.01 -1.27 4.71
CA SER A 4 -9.69 -2.29 3.72
C SER A 4 -9.78 -3.69 4.32
N GLY A 5 -9.26 -3.91 5.53
CA GLY A 5 -9.39 -5.18 6.25
C GLY A 5 -10.85 -5.53 6.55
N ALA A 6 -11.61 -4.59 7.13
CA ALA A 6 -13.01 -4.77 7.50
C ALA A 6 -13.92 -5.13 6.32
N LEU A 7 -13.59 -4.67 5.11
CA LEU A 7 -14.38 -4.93 3.91
C LEU A 7 -13.87 -6.17 3.16
N LEU A 8 -12.57 -6.23 2.87
CA LEU A 8 -12.00 -7.28 2.03
C LEU A 8 -11.90 -8.62 2.77
N GLY A 9 -11.54 -8.60 4.06
CA GLY A 9 -11.38 -9.81 4.86
C GLY A 9 -12.63 -10.67 4.90
N PRO A 10 -13.78 -10.16 5.40
CA PRO A 10 -15.03 -10.90 5.41
C PRO A 10 -15.49 -11.35 4.01
N TYR A 11 -15.22 -10.55 2.97
CA TYR A 11 -15.59 -10.93 1.61
C TYR A 11 -14.75 -12.10 1.07
N LEU A 12 -13.46 -12.17 1.42
CA LEU A 12 -12.62 -13.33 1.09
C LEU A 12 -13.02 -14.56 1.92
N ASP A 13 -13.28 -14.37 3.20
CA ASP A 13 -13.73 -15.42 4.11
C ASP A 13 -15.10 -16.01 3.70
N ASN A 14 -15.99 -15.19 3.12
CA ASN A 14 -17.23 -15.65 2.51
C ASN A 14 -17.00 -16.76 1.47
N TYR A 15 -15.90 -16.70 0.70
CA TYR A 15 -15.61 -17.77 -0.25
C TYR A 15 -15.26 -19.08 0.46
N HIS A 16 -14.57 -19.04 1.60
CA HIS A 16 -14.34 -20.25 2.41
C HIS A 16 -15.65 -20.82 2.97
N SER A 17 -16.63 -19.96 3.31
CA SER A 17 -17.99 -20.42 3.61
C SER A 17 -18.66 -21.07 2.41
N LYS A 18 -18.62 -20.43 1.24
CA LYS A 18 -19.23 -20.94 -0.01
C LYS A 18 -18.60 -22.23 -0.52
N PHE A 19 -17.30 -22.38 -0.34
CA PHE A 19 -16.54 -23.58 -0.69
C PHE A 19 -16.61 -24.67 0.37
N ASN A 20 -17.42 -24.47 1.43
CA ASN A 20 -17.58 -25.43 2.50
C ASN A 20 -16.24 -25.78 3.18
N VAL A 21 -15.34 -24.81 3.30
CA VAL A 21 -14.08 -24.94 4.04
C VAL A 21 -14.30 -24.58 5.50
N LEU A 22 -15.02 -23.51 5.74
CA LEU A 22 -15.34 -22.95 7.06
C LEU A 22 -16.85 -22.79 7.19
N GLN A 23 -17.40 -23.04 8.38
CA GLN A 23 -18.81 -22.79 8.67
C GLN A 23 -18.98 -22.05 9.98
N TYR A 24 -19.69 -20.92 9.95
CA TYR A 24 -20.14 -20.21 11.14
C TYR A 24 -21.40 -20.88 11.70
N HIS A 25 -21.50 -21.03 13.02
CA HIS A 25 -22.69 -21.59 13.68
C HIS A 25 -23.82 -20.56 13.77
N HIS A 26 -23.46 -19.29 13.91
CA HIS A 26 -24.39 -18.16 13.98
C HIS A 26 -24.06 -17.11 12.90
N PRO A 27 -24.24 -17.44 11.61
CA PRO A 27 -23.90 -16.53 10.53
C PRO A 27 -24.87 -15.35 10.47
N VAL A 28 -24.33 -14.20 10.10
CA VAL A 28 -25.07 -13.02 9.66
C VAL A 28 -24.94 -12.89 8.15
N GLN A 29 -26.07 -12.62 7.49
CA GLN A 29 -26.11 -12.35 6.07
C GLN A 29 -26.01 -10.85 5.81
N GLY A 30 -25.07 -10.47 4.95
CA GLY A 30 -24.84 -9.09 4.51
C GLY A 30 -25.19 -8.89 3.03
N PRO A 31 -24.97 -7.67 2.51
CA PRO A 31 -25.12 -7.40 1.08
C PRO A 31 -24.14 -8.25 0.26
N LEU A 32 -24.46 -8.45 -1.03
CA LEU A 32 -23.65 -9.24 -1.98
C LEU A 32 -23.46 -10.71 -1.57
N ASP A 33 -24.46 -11.30 -0.92
CA ASP A 33 -24.44 -12.71 -0.51
C ASP A 33 -23.23 -13.04 0.39
N LEU A 34 -22.95 -12.12 1.32
CA LEU A 34 -21.91 -12.23 2.34
C LEU A 34 -22.44 -13.03 3.53
N THR A 35 -21.82 -14.16 3.83
CA THR A 35 -22.04 -14.95 5.04
C THR A 35 -20.81 -14.83 5.94
N THR A 36 -20.97 -14.25 7.13
CA THR A 36 -19.86 -14.01 8.09
C THR A 36 -20.40 -13.87 9.53
N ALA A 37 -19.53 -13.71 10.53
CA ALA A 37 -19.96 -13.36 11.89
C ALA A 37 -19.76 -11.86 12.19
N LEU A 38 -20.51 -11.30 13.15
CA LEU A 38 -20.42 -9.87 13.51
C LEU A 38 -19.04 -9.43 13.99
N TRP A 39 -18.28 -10.35 14.60
CA TRP A 39 -16.94 -10.09 15.11
C TRP A 39 -15.85 -10.21 14.02
N THR A 40 -16.15 -10.84 12.89
CA THR A 40 -15.19 -11.07 11.80
C THR A 40 -14.70 -9.75 11.16
N PRO A 41 -15.58 -8.80 10.73
CA PRO A 41 -15.11 -7.53 10.18
C PRO A 41 -14.25 -6.70 11.15
N PRO A 42 -14.62 -6.51 12.43
CA PRO A 42 -13.75 -5.85 13.41
C PRO A 42 -12.39 -6.52 13.57
N LEU A 43 -12.33 -7.86 13.60
CA LEU A 43 -11.07 -8.60 13.73
C LEU A 43 -10.14 -8.35 12.54
N PHE A 44 -10.65 -8.44 11.32
CA PHE A 44 -9.88 -8.10 10.11
C PHE A 44 -9.48 -6.62 10.05
N ALA A 45 -10.31 -5.71 10.58
CA ALA A 45 -9.98 -4.29 10.66
C ALA A 45 -8.76 -4.04 11.57
N VAL A 46 -8.74 -4.71 12.73
CA VAL A 46 -7.62 -4.64 13.68
C VAL A 46 -6.38 -5.28 13.08
N ALA A 47 -6.50 -6.47 12.48
CA ALA A 47 -5.38 -7.15 11.84
C ALA A 47 -4.75 -6.30 10.72
N GLY A 48 -5.56 -5.76 9.81
CA GLY A 48 -5.07 -4.89 8.73
C GLY A 48 -4.35 -3.64 9.27
N ALA A 49 -4.89 -3.01 10.33
CA ALA A 49 -4.23 -1.90 11.00
C ALA A 49 -2.88 -2.29 11.60
N LEU A 50 -2.86 -3.36 12.39
CA LEU A 50 -1.69 -3.84 13.11
C LEU A 50 -0.56 -4.20 12.13
N ILE A 51 -0.86 -4.97 11.08
CA ILE A 51 0.12 -5.35 10.07
C ILE A 51 0.67 -4.10 9.38
N GLY A 52 -0.20 -3.18 8.95
CA GLY A 52 0.25 -1.92 8.32
C GLY A 52 1.13 -1.07 9.23
N TYR A 53 0.83 -1.00 10.52
CA TYR A 53 1.67 -0.32 11.51
C TYR A 53 3.01 -1.02 11.71
N LEU A 54 3.03 -2.35 11.84
CA LEU A 54 4.28 -3.12 11.99
C LEU A 54 5.22 -2.89 10.81
N TYR A 55 4.68 -2.85 9.59
CA TYR A 55 5.44 -2.52 8.38
C TYR A 55 6.03 -1.10 8.43
N THR A 56 5.17 -0.09 8.62
CA THR A 56 5.60 1.31 8.55
C THR A 56 6.52 1.72 9.70
N ILE A 57 6.25 1.25 10.92
CA ILE A 57 7.14 1.46 12.08
C ILE A 57 8.42 0.66 11.91
N GLY A 58 8.34 -0.58 11.42
CA GLY A 58 9.52 -1.40 11.17
C GLY A 58 10.46 -0.78 10.15
N ASP A 59 9.93 -0.26 9.04
CA ASP A 59 10.72 0.44 8.01
C ASP A 59 11.38 1.70 8.58
N ASP A 60 10.64 2.52 9.34
CA ASP A 60 11.17 3.74 9.99
C ASP A 60 12.26 3.43 11.03
N LEU A 61 12.07 2.36 11.82
CA LEU A 61 13.07 1.92 12.80
C LEU A 61 14.33 1.34 12.12
N ALA A 62 14.15 0.58 11.03
CA ALA A 62 15.26 0.03 10.26
C ALA A 62 16.11 1.15 9.62
N GLU A 63 15.45 2.18 9.10
CA GLU A 63 16.11 3.38 8.59
C GLU A 63 16.86 4.12 9.70
N LYS A 64 16.17 4.50 10.78
CA LYS A 64 16.74 5.33 11.85
C LYS A 64 17.83 4.65 12.68
N LYS A 65 17.68 3.36 12.97
CA LYS A 65 18.57 2.64 13.91
C LYS A 65 19.64 1.81 13.22
N ALA A 66 19.32 1.24 12.06
CA ALA A 66 20.23 0.33 11.36
C ALA A 66 20.80 0.96 10.08
N GLY A 67 20.38 2.18 9.71
CA GLY A 67 20.82 2.84 8.49
C GLY A 67 20.40 2.08 7.23
N VAL A 68 19.37 1.24 7.32
CA VAL A 68 18.86 0.46 6.20
C VAL A 68 18.02 1.36 5.32
N THR A 69 18.40 1.50 4.05
CA THR A 69 17.60 2.26 3.09
C THR A 69 16.18 1.70 3.04
N PRO A 70 15.13 2.53 3.24
CA PRO A 70 13.76 2.06 3.15
C PRO A 70 13.46 1.55 1.73
N PRO A 71 12.54 0.57 1.59
CA PRO A 71 12.16 0.09 0.28
C PRO A 71 11.58 1.23 -0.57
N PRO A 72 11.76 1.18 -1.90
CA PRO A 72 11.10 2.13 -2.80
C PRO A 72 9.59 2.12 -2.56
N THR A 73 8.98 3.30 -2.56
CA THR A 73 7.53 3.38 -2.39
C THR A 73 6.83 2.63 -3.54
N PRO A 74 5.96 1.66 -3.23
CA PRO A 74 5.20 0.97 -4.25
C PRO A 74 4.23 1.92 -4.96
N THR A 75 4.04 1.71 -6.27
CA THR A 75 3.00 2.43 -7.03
C THR A 75 1.62 1.83 -6.71
N TRP A 76 0.55 2.58 -6.96
CA TRP A 76 -0.81 2.06 -6.80
C TRP A 76 -1.09 0.80 -7.66
N PRO A 77 -0.70 0.74 -8.95
CA PRO A 77 -0.83 -0.48 -9.75
C PRO A 77 -0.10 -1.69 -9.14
N PHE A 78 1.12 -1.48 -8.63
CA PHE A 78 1.88 -2.53 -7.96
C PHE A 78 1.18 -3.00 -6.68
N THR A 79 0.68 -2.07 -5.88
CA THR A 79 -0.06 -2.35 -4.64
C THR A 79 -1.33 -3.14 -4.91
N ILE A 80 -2.13 -2.72 -5.89
CA ILE A 80 -3.36 -3.41 -6.28
C ILE A 80 -3.03 -4.81 -6.81
N THR A 81 -1.96 -4.96 -7.60
CA THR A 81 -1.52 -6.27 -8.08
C THR A 81 -1.12 -7.20 -6.93
N SER A 82 -0.41 -6.67 -5.93
CA SER A 82 -0.04 -7.42 -4.71
C SER A 82 -1.27 -7.88 -3.93
N ILE A 83 -2.25 -6.99 -3.74
CA ILE A 83 -3.54 -7.32 -3.10
C ILE A 83 -4.28 -8.37 -3.92
N SER A 84 -4.39 -8.19 -5.24
CA SER A 84 -5.06 -9.14 -6.14
C SER A 84 -4.43 -10.53 -6.07
N PHE A 85 -3.09 -10.61 -6.06
CA PHE A 85 -2.39 -11.89 -5.94
C PHE A 85 -2.67 -12.60 -4.61
N PHE A 86 -2.70 -11.86 -3.50
CA PHE A 86 -3.12 -12.39 -2.20
C PHE A 86 -4.59 -12.85 -2.22
N THR A 87 -5.50 -12.03 -2.76
CA THR A 87 -6.93 -12.40 -2.84
C THR A 87 -7.17 -13.64 -3.71
N PHE A 88 -6.37 -13.79 -4.78
CA PHE A 88 -6.41 -14.97 -5.63
C PHE A 88 -5.92 -16.21 -4.88
N GLN A 89 -4.83 -16.11 -4.10
CA GLN A 89 -4.38 -17.20 -3.23
C GLN A 89 -5.46 -17.61 -2.23
N TYR A 90 -6.10 -16.63 -1.58
CA TYR A 90 -7.18 -16.87 -0.63
C TYR A 90 -8.35 -17.60 -1.29
N TRP A 91 -8.82 -17.12 -2.44
CA TRP A 91 -9.89 -17.78 -3.20
C TRP A 91 -9.50 -19.18 -3.66
N LEU A 92 -8.29 -19.34 -4.22
CA LEU A 92 -7.80 -20.60 -4.77
C LEU A 92 -7.67 -21.67 -3.68
N SER A 93 -7.25 -21.31 -2.47
CA SER A 93 -7.20 -22.24 -1.34
C SER A 93 -8.56 -22.89 -1.05
N GLY A 94 -9.63 -22.09 -1.06
CA GLY A 94 -10.99 -22.58 -0.87
C GLY A 94 -11.46 -23.45 -2.03
N PHE A 95 -11.21 -23.00 -3.26
CA PHE A 95 -11.57 -23.75 -4.45
C PHE A 95 -10.90 -25.13 -4.50
N LEU A 96 -9.58 -25.22 -4.25
CA LEU A 96 -8.85 -26.49 -4.26
C LEU A 96 -9.36 -27.44 -3.16
N SER A 97 -9.64 -26.92 -1.97
CA SER A 97 -10.21 -27.71 -0.87
C SER A 97 -11.59 -28.28 -1.24
N SER A 98 -12.48 -27.45 -1.80
CA SER A 98 -13.80 -27.91 -2.27
C SER A 98 -13.75 -28.89 -3.44
N SER A 99 -12.66 -28.86 -4.22
CA SER A 99 -12.41 -29.77 -5.34
C SER A 99 -11.83 -31.11 -4.90
N GLY A 100 -11.65 -31.33 -3.59
CA GLY A 100 -11.12 -32.58 -3.03
C GLY A 100 -9.61 -32.76 -3.23
N VAL A 101 -8.87 -31.69 -3.50
CA VAL A 101 -7.39 -31.72 -3.51
C VAL A 101 -6.90 -31.99 -2.10
N ASP A 102 -5.90 -32.86 -1.96
CA ASP A 102 -5.36 -33.23 -0.66
C ASP A 102 -4.61 -32.04 0.00
N SER A 103 -4.67 -31.99 1.33
CA SER A 103 -4.09 -30.88 2.10
C SER A 103 -2.61 -30.63 1.84
N SER A 104 -1.82 -31.68 1.58
CA SER A 104 -0.38 -31.54 1.33
C SER A 104 -0.13 -30.78 0.02
N SER A 105 -0.88 -31.10 -1.03
CA SER A 105 -0.82 -30.39 -2.31
C SER A 105 -1.30 -28.94 -2.18
N ILE A 106 -2.36 -28.68 -1.41
CA ILE A 106 -2.83 -27.31 -1.14
C ILE A 106 -1.74 -26.53 -0.38
N PHE A 107 -1.18 -27.11 0.68
CA PHE A 107 -0.10 -26.49 1.46
C PHE A 107 1.12 -26.15 0.59
N ALA A 108 1.55 -27.09 -0.26
CA ALA A 108 2.67 -26.88 -1.18
C ALA A 108 2.38 -25.76 -2.19
N THR A 109 1.16 -25.73 -2.75
CA THR A 109 0.73 -24.71 -3.71
C THR A 109 0.66 -23.32 -3.05
N MET A 110 0.04 -23.22 -1.88
CA MET A 110 -0.06 -21.96 -1.15
C MET A 110 1.33 -21.46 -0.72
N SER A 111 2.22 -22.36 -0.30
CA SER A 111 3.61 -22.02 0.05
C SER A 111 4.39 -21.50 -1.15
N LEU A 112 4.27 -22.15 -2.31
CA LEU A 112 4.91 -21.68 -3.53
C LEU A 112 4.41 -20.28 -3.92
N MET A 113 3.09 -20.06 -3.86
CA MET A 113 2.51 -18.73 -4.11
C MET A 113 3.00 -17.70 -3.10
N ALA A 114 3.08 -18.05 -1.81
CA ALA A 114 3.57 -17.14 -0.78
C ALA A 114 5.04 -16.75 -1.00
N LEU A 115 5.89 -17.71 -1.36
CA LEU A 115 7.29 -17.47 -1.70
C LEU A 115 7.44 -16.57 -2.93
N LEU A 116 6.71 -16.88 -4.01
CA LEU A 116 6.72 -16.06 -5.22
C LEU A 116 6.19 -14.65 -4.96
N GLY A 117 5.08 -14.54 -4.23
CA GLY A 117 4.47 -13.28 -3.85
C GLY A 117 5.42 -12.42 -3.02
N PHE A 118 6.08 -13.00 -2.01
CA PHE A 118 7.07 -12.28 -1.22
C PHE A 118 8.29 -11.86 -2.05
N ALA A 119 8.76 -12.75 -2.93
CA ALA A 119 9.89 -12.50 -3.83
C ALA A 119 9.61 -11.41 -4.87
N VAL A 120 8.34 -11.21 -5.25
CA VAL A 120 7.94 -10.18 -6.21
C VAL A 120 7.56 -8.88 -5.51
N PHE A 121 6.84 -8.95 -4.38
CA PHE A 121 6.13 -7.80 -3.83
C PHE A 121 6.81 -7.09 -2.65
N ASP A 122 7.81 -7.66 -1.98
CA ASP A 122 8.36 -7.03 -0.77
C ASP A 122 9.87 -7.22 -0.62
N ARG A 123 10.36 -8.47 -0.59
CA ARG A 123 11.79 -8.82 -0.45
C ARG A 123 12.55 -8.11 0.70
N THR A 124 11.87 -7.45 1.64
CA THR A 124 12.50 -6.71 2.74
C THR A 124 12.58 -7.55 4.01
N LEU A 125 13.57 -7.29 4.87
CA LEU A 125 13.68 -7.99 6.15
C LEU A 125 12.49 -7.68 7.07
N VAL A 126 12.09 -6.40 7.16
CA VAL A 126 10.90 -5.98 7.93
C VAL A 126 9.66 -6.69 7.43
N GLY A 127 9.50 -6.77 6.11
CA GLY A 127 8.42 -7.49 5.48
C GLY A 127 8.44 -8.98 5.80
N PHE A 128 9.61 -9.61 5.72
CA PHE A 128 9.77 -11.02 6.05
C PHE A 128 9.39 -11.31 7.51
N LEU A 129 9.91 -10.53 8.46
CA LEU A 129 9.63 -10.70 9.89
C LEU A 129 8.15 -10.47 10.21
N THR A 130 7.54 -9.45 9.60
CA THR A 130 6.12 -9.16 9.80
C THR A 130 5.24 -10.25 9.20
N SER A 131 5.57 -10.73 8.00
CA SER A 131 4.88 -11.85 7.34
C SER A 131 5.02 -13.16 8.10
N LEU A 132 6.17 -13.40 8.73
CA LEU A 132 6.37 -14.55 9.61
C LEU A 132 5.51 -14.42 10.88
N ALA A 133 5.45 -13.22 11.46
CA ALA A 133 4.61 -12.95 12.62
C ALA A 133 3.11 -13.16 12.29
N THR A 134 2.63 -12.78 11.09
CA THR A 134 1.25 -13.07 10.68
C THR A 134 1.02 -14.55 10.43
N ALA A 135 1.97 -15.23 9.78
CA ALA A 135 1.90 -16.67 9.48
C ALA A 135 1.83 -17.55 10.73
N ILE A 136 2.31 -17.06 11.88
CA ILE A 136 2.22 -17.76 13.17
C ILE A 136 1.06 -17.22 14.00
N GLY A 137 0.98 -15.89 14.15
CA GLY A 137 0.01 -15.22 15.01
C GLY A 137 -1.44 -15.40 14.55
N GLY A 138 -1.71 -15.31 13.24
CA GLY A 138 -3.04 -15.55 12.68
C GLY A 138 -3.57 -16.94 13.02
N PRO A 139 -2.86 -18.02 12.63
CA PRO A 139 -3.24 -19.37 13.00
C PRO A 139 -3.42 -19.59 14.51
N LEU A 140 -2.54 -19.05 15.36
CA LEU A 140 -2.70 -19.19 16.82
C LEU A 140 -3.96 -18.49 17.35
N ILE A 141 -4.31 -17.32 16.80
CA ILE A 141 -5.56 -16.63 17.13
C ILE A 141 -6.76 -17.47 16.69
N GLU A 142 -6.72 -18.07 15.50
CA GLU A 142 -7.80 -18.94 15.03
C GLU A 142 -7.99 -20.17 15.90
N ILE A 143 -6.91 -20.87 16.25
CA ILE A 143 -6.93 -22.01 17.17
C ILE A 143 -7.52 -21.59 18.52
N PHE A 144 -7.14 -20.40 19.02
CA PHE A 144 -7.70 -19.85 20.25
C PHE A 144 -9.20 -19.56 20.12
N LEU A 145 -9.64 -18.98 19.01
CA LEU A 145 -11.05 -18.67 18.76
C LEU A 145 -11.89 -19.95 18.68
N LEU A 146 -11.41 -20.95 17.95
CA LEU A 146 -12.05 -22.26 17.80
C LEU A 146 -12.15 -23.00 19.14
N SER A 147 -11.11 -22.96 19.96
CA SER A 147 -11.08 -23.67 21.25
C SER A 147 -11.85 -22.97 22.38
N THR A 148 -12.08 -21.66 22.28
CA THR A 148 -12.73 -20.88 23.34
C THR A 148 -14.19 -20.56 23.04
N PHE A 149 -14.49 -20.12 21.82
CA PHE A 149 -15.83 -19.64 21.47
C PHE A 149 -16.65 -20.69 20.72
N HIS A 150 -16.00 -21.61 20.00
CA HIS A 150 -16.66 -22.63 19.18
C HIS A 150 -17.69 -22.09 18.17
N ASP A 151 -17.64 -20.81 17.82
CA ASP A 151 -18.64 -20.14 16.96
C ASP A 151 -18.50 -20.46 15.46
N TYR A 152 -17.42 -21.15 15.08
CA TYR A 152 -17.20 -21.65 13.73
C TYR A 152 -16.35 -22.92 13.77
N ASN A 153 -16.29 -23.65 12.65
CA ASN A 153 -15.40 -24.79 12.49
C ASN A 153 -14.90 -24.92 11.05
N TYR A 154 -13.73 -25.54 10.90
CA TYR A 154 -13.25 -26.03 9.61
C TYR A 154 -13.79 -27.43 9.34
N ASN A 155 -14.04 -27.75 8.07
CA ASN A 155 -14.55 -29.07 7.68
C ASN A 155 -13.45 -30.12 7.52
N LEU A 156 -12.24 -29.70 7.12
CA LEU A 156 -11.09 -30.57 6.92
C LEU A 156 -9.84 -29.99 7.61
N PRO A 157 -9.83 -29.91 8.96
CA PRO A 157 -8.66 -29.47 9.70
C PRO A 157 -7.58 -30.56 9.75
N ASP A 158 -6.32 -30.14 9.76
CA ASP A 158 -5.15 -31.04 9.83
C ASP A 158 -3.99 -30.49 10.69
N PHE A 159 -4.18 -29.31 11.31
CA PHE A 159 -3.23 -28.69 12.22
C PHE A 159 -3.97 -27.92 13.32
N GLY A 160 -4.22 -28.57 14.47
CA GLY A 160 -4.83 -27.90 15.64
C GLY A 160 -6.21 -27.31 15.37
N ASP A 161 -7.11 -28.07 14.72
CA ASP A 161 -8.47 -27.65 14.32
C ASP A 161 -8.56 -26.60 13.20
N ILE A 162 -7.43 -26.23 12.60
CA ILE A 162 -7.37 -25.46 11.36
C ILE A 162 -6.67 -26.23 10.24
N PRO A 163 -6.82 -25.84 8.98
CA PRO A 163 -6.02 -26.36 7.88
C PRO A 163 -4.61 -25.73 7.86
N ALA A 164 -3.56 -26.53 7.76
CA ALA A 164 -2.16 -26.10 7.77
C ALA A 164 -1.83 -25.13 6.63
N TRP A 165 -2.52 -25.24 5.49
CA TRP A 165 -2.33 -24.35 4.34
C TRP A 165 -2.72 -22.90 4.61
N ILE A 166 -3.39 -22.60 5.72
CA ILE A 166 -3.65 -21.24 6.16
C ILE A 166 -2.36 -20.50 6.56
N ILE A 167 -1.33 -21.20 7.04
CA ILE A 167 -0.04 -20.60 7.43
C ILE A 167 0.57 -19.79 6.27
N PRO A 168 0.81 -20.36 5.07
CA PRO A 168 1.33 -19.59 3.93
C PRO A 168 0.35 -18.55 3.39
N VAL A 169 -0.97 -18.69 3.61
CA VAL A 169 -1.95 -17.65 3.26
C VAL A 169 -1.78 -16.41 4.15
N TYR A 170 -1.66 -16.59 5.47
CA TYR A 170 -1.34 -15.49 6.39
C TYR A 170 0.02 -14.86 6.12
N PHE A 171 1.01 -15.64 5.70
CA PHE A 171 2.31 -15.12 5.30
C PHE A 171 2.17 -14.13 4.14
N LEU A 172 1.46 -14.52 3.06
CA LEU A 172 1.28 -13.65 1.89
C LEU A 172 0.35 -12.45 2.16
N GLY A 173 -0.49 -12.53 3.19
CA GLY A 173 -1.24 -11.38 3.70
C GLY A 173 -0.32 -10.25 4.19
N GLY A 174 0.92 -10.56 4.62
CA GLY A 174 1.93 -9.60 5.02
C GLY A 174 2.27 -8.59 3.91
N PRO A 175 2.88 -9.01 2.78
CA PRO A 175 3.25 -8.11 1.68
C PRO A 175 2.08 -7.30 1.12
N ALA A 176 0.89 -7.89 1.00
CA ALA A 176 -0.29 -7.20 0.50
C ALA A 176 -0.69 -6.03 1.41
N ASN A 177 -0.78 -6.25 2.72
CA ASN A 177 -1.09 -5.21 3.70
C ASN A 177 0.07 -4.21 3.86
N GLY A 178 1.31 -4.69 3.85
CA GLY A 178 2.50 -3.86 3.97
C GLY A 178 2.63 -2.86 2.81
N ASN A 179 2.45 -3.31 1.57
CA ASN A 179 2.48 -2.44 0.40
C ASN A 179 1.32 -1.45 0.38
N LEU A 180 0.13 -1.87 0.82
CA LEU A 180 -1.00 -0.96 0.99
C LEU A 180 -0.68 0.13 2.02
N ALA A 181 -0.06 -0.23 3.14
CA ALA A 181 0.34 0.72 4.18
C ALA A 181 1.41 1.69 3.69
N ARG A 182 2.45 1.21 3.00
CA ARG A 182 3.51 2.04 2.39
C ARG A 182 2.94 3.03 1.37
N SER A 183 2.09 2.57 0.45
CA SER A 183 1.41 3.42 -0.53
C SER A 183 0.51 4.46 0.13
N GLY A 184 -0.28 4.05 1.13
CA GLY A 184 -1.14 4.95 1.89
C GLY A 184 -0.35 6.02 2.63
N LEU A 185 0.74 5.65 3.29
CA LEU A 185 1.60 6.60 3.99
C LEU A 185 2.25 7.59 3.03
N ASN A 186 2.74 7.13 1.87
CA ASN A 186 3.31 8.03 0.88
C ASN A 186 2.28 9.01 0.30
N TYR A 187 1.05 8.55 0.05
CA TYR A 187 -0.04 9.42 -0.37
C TYR A 187 -0.31 10.51 0.68
N LEU A 188 -0.37 10.15 1.97
CA LEU A 188 -0.57 11.11 3.06
C LEU A 188 0.58 12.12 3.18
N LYS A 189 1.83 11.67 3.01
CA LYS A 189 3.00 12.56 2.98
C LYS A 189 2.91 13.57 1.83
N GLY A 190 2.52 13.11 0.64
CA GLY A 190 2.31 13.99 -0.52
C GLY A 190 1.18 15.01 -0.30
N LEU A 191 0.12 14.65 0.43
CA LEU A 191 -0.92 15.60 0.82
C LEU A 191 -0.39 16.68 1.78
N ASP A 192 0.41 16.30 2.79
CA ASP A 192 1.02 17.27 3.72
C ASP A 192 1.92 18.26 2.96
N GLU A 193 2.77 17.76 2.06
CA GLU A 193 3.64 18.61 1.24
C GLU A 193 2.84 19.57 0.35
N SER A 194 1.69 19.15 -0.19
CA SER A 194 0.84 20.02 -1.00
C SER A 194 0.24 21.20 -0.23
N THR A 195 0.17 21.12 1.11
CA THR A 195 -0.36 22.19 1.97
C THR A 195 0.69 23.20 2.44
N LYS A 196 1.98 22.89 2.29
CA LYS A 196 3.06 23.81 2.69
C LYS A 196 3.11 24.99 1.75
N VAL A 197 2.95 26.20 2.30
CA VAL A 197 3.12 27.43 1.54
C VAL A 197 4.59 27.67 1.33
N CYS A 198 5.04 27.70 0.07
CA CYS A 198 6.42 28.07 -0.24
C CYS A 198 6.71 29.49 0.28
N PRO A 199 7.68 29.68 1.18
CA PRO A 199 7.95 30.98 1.76
C PRO A 199 8.46 31.99 0.72
N ALA A 200 9.19 31.52 -0.32
CA ALA A 200 9.71 32.40 -1.37
C ALA A 200 8.65 32.92 -2.35
N CYS A 201 7.63 32.13 -2.69
CA CYS A 201 6.64 32.53 -3.71
C CYS A 201 5.19 32.55 -3.24
N GLN A 202 4.92 32.18 -1.98
CA GLN A 202 3.58 32.07 -1.41
C GLN A 202 2.64 31.21 -2.28
N ASN A 203 3.15 30.11 -2.82
CA ASN A 203 2.45 29.19 -3.74
C ASN A 203 1.99 29.80 -5.08
N SER A 204 2.44 31.00 -5.43
CA SER A 204 2.28 31.52 -6.81
C SER A 204 3.05 30.68 -7.85
N ARG A 205 4.05 29.91 -7.38
CA ARG A 205 4.96 29.06 -8.17
C ARG A 205 5.89 29.85 -9.09
N VAL A 206 5.86 31.17 -8.99
CA VAL A 206 6.69 32.11 -9.74
C VAL A 206 7.40 33.04 -8.78
N SER A 207 8.57 33.51 -9.19
CA SER A 207 9.35 34.49 -8.45
C SER A 207 9.83 35.57 -9.42
N PRO A 208 10.05 36.81 -8.93
CA PRO A 208 10.63 37.89 -9.72
C PRO A 208 11.92 37.45 -10.42
N CYS A 209 12.05 37.75 -11.71
CA CYS A 209 13.27 37.45 -12.44
C CYS A 209 14.40 38.37 -11.98
N THR A 210 15.40 37.80 -11.30
CA THR A 210 16.56 38.53 -10.75
C THR A 210 17.49 39.10 -11.82
N ASN A 211 17.40 38.64 -13.07
CA ASN A 211 18.23 39.16 -14.16
C ASN A 211 17.68 40.43 -14.80
N CYS A 212 16.43 40.79 -14.52
CA CYS A 212 15.78 41.99 -15.09
C CYS A 212 14.90 42.71 -14.08
N ASP A 213 15.11 42.48 -12.78
CA ASP A 213 14.35 43.10 -11.68
C ASP A 213 12.83 43.07 -11.89
N ALA A 214 12.32 41.93 -12.35
CA ALA A 214 10.90 41.71 -12.68
C ALA A 214 10.32 42.55 -13.84
N LEU A 215 11.14 43.33 -14.56
CA LEU A 215 10.68 44.19 -15.65
C LEU A 215 10.53 43.44 -16.99
N GLY A 216 11.08 42.23 -17.11
CA GLY A 216 11.11 41.46 -18.35
C GLY A 216 12.16 41.94 -19.37
N TYR A 217 12.69 43.15 -19.18
CA TYR A 217 13.65 43.82 -20.04
C TYR A 217 14.73 44.49 -19.18
N TYR A 218 15.93 44.65 -19.72
CA TYR A 218 17.00 45.42 -19.08
C TYR A 218 17.69 46.32 -20.11
N GLU A 219 18.29 47.42 -19.67
CA GLU A 219 19.06 48.30 -20.55
C GLU A 219 20.49 47.80 -20.73
N SER A 220 20.94 47.75 -21.99
CA SER A 220 22.32 47.44 -22.35
C SER A 220 22.74 48.32 -23.53
N TYR A 221 23.83 49.08 -23.37
CA TYR A 221 24.31 50.03 -24.38
C TYR A 221 23.24 51.02 -24.89
N GLY A 222 22.40 51.53 -23.99
CA GLY A 222 21.33 52.50 -24.33
C GLY A 222 20.17 51.90 -25.13
N ARG A 223 20.03 50.58 -25.15
CA ARG A 223 18.91 49.89 -25.80
C ARG A 223 18.20 48.98 -24.79
N SER A 224 16.87 48.93 -24.88
CA SER A 224 16.07 47.96 -24.14
C SER A 224 16.23 46.58 -24.76
N VAL A 225 16.69 45.61 -23.97
CA VAL A 225 16.93 44.23 -24.39
C VAL A 225 15.99 43.30 -23.62
N LYS A 226 15.29 42.44 -24.36
CA LYS A 226 14.40 41.42 -23.79
C LYS A 226 15.22 40.43 -22.94
N CYS A 227 14.80 40.20 -21.70
CA CYS A 227 15.51 39.31 -20.81
C CYS A 227 15.46 37.87 -21.33
N ASN A 228 16.62 37.24 -21.52
CA ASN A 228 16.70 35.87 -22.01
C ASN A 228 16.24 34.82 -20.99
N CYS A 229 16.28 35.15 -19.69
CA CYS A 229 15.94 34.24 -18.61
C CYS A 229 14.42 34.07 -18.44
N CYS A 230 13.67 35.18 -18.35
CA CYS A 230 12.20 35.16 -18.25
C CYS A 230 11.49 35.35 -19.60
N LYS A 231 12.22 35.57 -20.69
CA LYS A 231 11.66 35.82 -22.03
C LYS A 231 10.62 36.94 -22.04
N GLY A 232 10.86 38.01 -21.28
CA GLY A 232 10.00 39.20 -21.26
C GLY A 232 8.89 39.20 -20.22
N SER A 233 8.63 38.08 -19.53
CA SER A 233 7.52 38.01 -18.55
C SER A 233 7.85 38.69 -17.22
N GLY A 234 9.13 38.96 -16.93
CA GLY A 234 9.56 39.44 -15.62
C GLY A 234 9.49 38.39 -14.50
N GLN A 235 9.01 37.18 -14.80
CA GLN A 235 8.82 36.11 -13.83
C GLN A 235 9.59 34.85 -14.23
N ILE A 236 10.06 34.10 -13.24
CA ILE A 236 10.71 32.79 -13.41
C ILE A 236 10.08 31.77 -12.46
N VAL A 237 10.21 30.48 -12.75
CA VAL A 237 9.80 29.42 -11.81
C VAL A 237 10.49 29.62 -10.46
N CYS A 238 9.71 29.56 -9.39
CA CYS A 238 10.27 29.62 -8.04
C CYS A 238 11.22 28.43 -7.81
N ARG A 239 12.49 28.73 -7.49
CA ARG A 239 13.53 27.69 -7.28
C ARG A 239 13.19 26.75 -6.14
N GLU A 240 12.57 27.26 -5.07
CA GLU A 240 12.15 26.43 -3.93
C GLU A 240 10.96 25.53 -4.27
N CYS A 241 10.15 25.89 -5.25
CA CYS A 241 9.03 25.05 -5.70
C CYS A 241 9.46 24.03 -6.75
N PHE A 242 10.67 24.13 -7.28
CA PHE A 242 11.07 23.43 -8.50
C PHE A 242 10.93 21.90 -8.38
N GLU A 243 11.37 21.33 -7.26
CA GLU A 243 11.23 19.90 -6.97
C GLU A 243 9.77 19.49 -6.71
N SER A 244 9.01 20.34 -6.00
CA SER A 244 7.59 20.09 -5.68
C SER A 244 6.65 20.16 -6.88
N LEU A 245 7.08 20.78 -7.98
CA LEU A 245 6.27 20.94 -9.18
C LEU A 245 6.30 19.69 -10.08
N GLY A 246 7.12 18.69 -9.76
CA GLY A 246 7.31 17.50 -10.58
C GLY A 246 7.85 17.82 -11.97
N ILE A 247 8.43 19.01 -12.15
CA ILE A 247 9.10 19.40 -13.39
C ILE A 247 10.43 18.67 -13.40
N GLU A 248 10.68 17.88 -14.44
CA GLU A 248 12.00 17.28 -14.62
C GLU A 248 13.07 18.38 -14.58
N ASN A 249 14.19 18.13 -13.90
CA ASN A 249 15.29 19.10 -13.82
C ASN A 249 16.11 19.11 -15.11
N THR A 250 15.42 19.28 -16.23
CA THR A 250 15.96 19.45 -17.57
C THR A 250 15.63 20.86 -18.06
N PRO A 251 16.55 21.56 -18.74
CA PRO A 251 16.29 22.89 -19.27
C PRO A 251 15.02 22.97 -20.16
N GLU A 252 14.66 21.88 -20.82
CA GLU A 252 13.53 21.74 -21.71
C GLU A 252 12.20 21.72 -20.94
N ALA A 253 12.07 20.90 -19.90
CA ALA A 253 10.84 20.82 -19.08
C ALA A 253 10.53 22.17 -18.39
N VAL A 254 11.56 22.90 -17.97
CA VAL A 254 11.41 24.25 -17.41
C VAL A 254 10.90 25.24 -18.44
N ARG A 255 11.41 25.17 -19.67
CA ARG A 255 10.98 26.04 -20.77
C ARG A 255 9.53 25.77 -21.15
N GLU A 256 9.15 24.51 -21.26
CA GLU A 256 7.78 24.11 -21.58
C GLU A 256 6.79 24.60 -20.50
N PHE A 257 7.11 24.37 -19.22
CA PHE A 257 6.30 24.86 -18.10
C PHE A 257 6.11 26.37 -18.15
N MET A 258 7.20 27.14 -18.36
CA MET A 258 7.12 28.60 -18.45
C MET A 258 6.32 29.08 -19.66
N SER A 259 6.38 28.37 -20.80
CA SER A 259 5.63 28.74 -22.01
C SER A 259 4.14 28.47 -21.93
N SER A 260 3.71 27.58 -21.03
CA SER A 260 2.30 27.24 -20.81
C SER A 260 1.55 28.18 -19.86
N ARG A 261 2.26 29.14 -19.25
CA ARG A 261 1.66 30.12 -18.34
C ARG A 261 1.07 31.30 -19.12
N PRO A 262 -0.17 31.72 -18.85
CA PRO A 262 -0.72 32.94 -19.42
C PRO A 262 0.03 34.16 -18.89
N ASP A 263 0.21 35.15 -19.78
CA ASP A 263 0.80 36.48 -19.47
C ASP A 263 -0.03 37.26 -18.44
#